data_AF-A0A183JZL7-F1
#
_entry.id   AF-A0A183JZL7-F1
#
_cell.length_a   1.000
_cell.length_b   1.000
_cell.length_c   1.000
_cell.angle_alpha   90.00
_cell.angle_beta   90.00
_cell.angle_gamma   90.00
#
_symmetry.space_group_name_H-M   'P 1'
#
loop_
_entity.id
_entity.type
_entity.pdbx_description
1 polymer ?
#
loop_
_entity_poly.entity_id
_entity_poly.type
_entity_poly.pdbx_seq_one_letter_code
_entity_poly.pdbx_strand_id
1 'polypeptide(L)'
;MLNFNSSTILQLPNSILEANAGFKHEISIGSSTRQSTEEELAWGVDTRITVPPRHSAFAEVKIEEEEMNCCFRLKTSMYGRIRILFLDPIHDNTLIKYVEGDLGTIIQESLKSDRFKQNNHEQNSYLWTESMANSNQRIFYIETIGKCKFRFGVHQFVEVNQKVHLENNYNNNN
;
A
#
# COMPACT_ATOMS: atom_id res chain seq x y z
N MET A 1 -16.77 -1.47 19.70
CA MET A 1 -16.10 -1.20 18.41
C MET A 1 -15.48 -2.51 17.97
N LEU A 2 -15.94 -3.11 16.86
CA LEU A 2 -15.33 -4.32 16.33
C LEU A 2 -14.02 -3.90 15.65
N ASN A 3 -12.87 -4.34 16.17
CA ASN A 3 -11.59 -4.12 15.53
C ASN A 3 -11.36 -5.25 14.52
N PHE A 4 -11.43 -4.91 13.24
CA PHE A 4 -11.12 -5.82 12.15
C PHE A 4 -9.89 -5.28 11.42
N ASN A 5 -8.80 -6.03 11.49
CA ASN A 5 -7.60 -5.73 10.70
C ASN A 5 -7.60 -6.66 9.50
N SER A 6 -7.80 -6.12 8.31
CA SER A 6 -7.57 -6.85 7.06
C SER A 6 -6.27 -6.42 6.43
N SER A 7 -5.41 -7.38 6.11
CA SER A 7 -4.25 -7.13 5.27
C SER A 7 -4.56 -7.47 3.81
N THR A 8 -4.10 -6.65 2.88
CA THR A 8 -4.27 -6.86 1.45
C THR A 8 -2.99 -6.48 0.74
N ILE A 9 -2.58 -7.31 -0.21
CA ILE A 9 -1.39 -7.05 -1.00
C ILE A 9 -1.77 -6.21 -2.22
N LEU A 10 -1.17 -5.03 -2.36
CA LEU A 10 -1.29 -4.24 -3.59
C LEU A 10 -0.09 -4.56 -4.50
N GLN A 11 -0.39 -5.04 -5.70
CA GLN A 11 0.60 -5.16 -6.76
C GLN A 11 0.60 -3.88 -7.60
N LEU A 12 1.76 -3.56 -8.19
CA LEU A 12 1.86 -2.45 -9.13
C LEU A 12 0.92 -2.71 -10.32
N PRO A 13 0.13 -1.71 -10.76
CA PRO A 13 -0.71 -1.83 -11.95
C PRO A 13 0.15 -2.09 -13.18
N ASN A 14 -0.25 -3.09 -13.97
CA ASN A 14 0.53 -3.69 -15.05
C ASN A 14 1.81 -4.36 -14.54
N SER A 15 1.95 -5.64 -14.89
CA SER A 15 3.17 -6.43 -14.84
C SER A 15 4.26 -5.88 -15.79
N ILE A 16 4.62 -4.59 -15.64
CA ILE A 16 5.65 -3.86 -16.41
C ILE A 16 7.00 -3.89 -15.70
N LEU A 17 7.14 -4.65 -14.61
CA LEU A 17 8.45 -4.99 -14.06
C LEU A 17 8.66 -6.51 -14.09
N GLU A 18 8.78 -7.04 -15.29
CA GLU A 18 9.59 -8.24 -15.56
C GLU A 18 11.10 -7.92 -15.44
N ALA A 19 11.46 -6.90 -14.65
CA ALA A 19 12.81 -6.53 -14.27
C ALA A 19 13.04 -6.94 -12.81
N ASN A 20 13.24 -8.24 -12.57
CA ASN A 20 13.89 -8.88 -11.42
C ASN A 20 13.56 -8.48 -9.96
N ALA A 21 12.63 -7.57 -9.70
CA ALA A 21 12.30 -7.13 -8.35
C ALA A 21 10.81 -7.41 -8.08
N GLY A 22 10.54 -8.57 -7.49
CA GLY A 22 9.20 -8.99 -7.09
C GLY A 22 8.64 -8.12 -5.96
N PHE A 23 8.26 -6.88 -6.27
CA PHE A 23 7.64 -5.97 -5.32
C PHE A 23 6.26 -6.49 -4.93
N LYS A 24 6.16 -7.05 -3.72
CA LYS A 24 4.91 -7.56 -3.13
C LYS A 24 4.74 -6.93 -1.76
N HIS A 25 3.82 -5.98 -1.63
CA HIS A 25 3.61 -5.27 -0.36
C HIS A 25 2.26 -5.59 0.23
N GLU A 26 2.25 -5.99 1.50
CA GLU A 26 1.06 -6.21 2.31
C GLU A 26 0.69 -4.92 3.05
N ILE A 27 -0.46 -4.33 2.72
CA ILE A 27 -1.01 -3.16 3.39
C ILE A 27 -2.04 -3.64 4.41
N SER A 28 -1.83 -3.28 5.67
CA SER A 28 -2.80 -3.56 6.74
C SER A 28 -3.80 -2.41 6.85
N ILE A 29 -5.01 -2.65 6.37
CA ILE A 29 -6.12 -1.70 6.43
C ILE A 29 -6.82 -1.89 7.78
N GLY A 30 -6.29 -1.19 8.80
CA GLY A 30 -6.86 -1.15 10.15
C GLY A 30 -7.33 0.25 10.58
N SER A 31 -6.84 1.32 9.91
CA SER A 31 -7.28 2.71 10.13
C SER A 31 -7.08 3.55 8.87
N SER A 32 -7.78 4.68 8.77
CA SER A 32 -7.62 5.68 7.70
C SER A 32 -6.30 6.47 7.77
N THR A 33 -5.28 5.90 8.40
CA THR A 33 -3.99 6.56 8.63
C THR A 33 -3.07 6.25 7.45
N ARG A 34 -2.43 7.29 6.92
CA ARG A 34 -1.42 7.16 5.87
C ARG A 34 -0.32 6.21 6.33
N GLN A 35 -0.08 5.14 5.57
CA GLN A 35 1.03 4.22 5.77
C GLN A 35 2.08 4.46 4.67
N SER A 36 3.35 4.42 5.04
CA SER A 36 4.49 4.47 4.12
C SER A 36 5.43 3.33 4.46
N THR A 37 5.89 2.63 3.43
CA THR A 37 6.90 1.58 3.52
C THR A 37 8.03 1.96 2.58
N GLU A 38 9.26 1.74 3.02
CA GLU A 38 10.49 2.00 2.26
C GLU A 38 11.30 0.72 2.28
N GLU A 39 11.82 0.32 1.13
CA GLU A 39 12.71 -0.83 0.97
C GLU A 39 13.99 -0.38 0.27
N GLU A 40 15.14 -0.83 0.79
CA GLU A 40 16.44 -0.51 0.22
C GLU A 40 16.84 -1.61 -0.78
N LEU A 41 17.18 -1.20 -2.01
CA LEU A 41 17.69 -2.09 -3.05
C LEU A 41 19.16 -1.77 -3.30
N ALA A 42 20.02 -2.78 -3.24
CA ALA A 42 21.44 -2.63 -3.55
C ALA A 42 21.69 -2.81 -5.06
N TRP A 43 22.20 -1.77 -5.71
CA TRP A 43 22.56 -1.77 -7.13
C TRP A 43 24.09 -1.80 -7.28
N GLY A 44 24.59 -2.60 -8.22
CA GLY A 44 26.02 -2.73 -8.46
C GLY A 44 26.34 -2.79 -9.96
N VAL A 45 27.35 -2.04 -10.37
CA VAL A 45 27.83 -2.01 -11.76
C VAL A 45 29.35 -2.14 -11.80
N ASP A 46 29.85 -3.07 -12.60
CA ASP A 46 31.29 -3.24 -12.85
C ASP A 46 31.60 -2.76 -14.28
N THR A 47 32.36 -1.66 -14.40
CA THR A 47 32.69 -1.05 -15.69
C THR A 47 34.19 -0.81 -15.79
N ARG A 48 34.79 -1.22 -16.91
CA ARG A 48 36.21 -0.96 -17.22
C ARG A 48 36.35 0.26 -18.12
N ILE A 49 37.09 1.26 -17.66
CA ILE A 49 37.31 2.52 -18.39
C ILE A 49 38.78 2.63 -18.77
N THR A 50 39.07 2.67 -20.07
CA THR A 50 40.42 2.95 -20.56
C THR A 50 40.63 4.45 -20.62
N VAL A 51 41.67 4.93 -19.93
CA VAL A 51 42.04 6.35 -19.88
C VAL A 51 43.34 6.56 -20.67
N PRO A 52 43.33 7.38 -21.75
CA PRO A 52 44.54 7.68 -22.50
C PRO A 52 45.60 8.42 -21.66
N PRO A 53 46.89 8.39 -22.05
CA PRO A 53 47.92 9.16 -21.37
C PRO A 53 47.58 10.65 -21.31
N ARG A 54 47.96 11.33 -20.21
CA ARG A 54 47.67 12.76 -19.96
C ARG A 54 46.18 13.14 -19.96
N HIS A 55 45.29 12.18 -19.69
CA HIS A 55 43.87 12.43 -19.48
C HIS A 55 43.46 12.04 -18.05
N SER A 56 42.41 12.68 -17.55
CA SER A 56 41.67 12.24 -16.36
C SER A 56 40.28 11.77 -16.78
N ALA A 57 39.75 10.76 -16.10
CA ALA A 57 38.39 10.27 -16.31
C ALA A 57 37.56 10.42 -15.04
N PHE A 58 36.32 10.83 -15.20
CA PHE A 58 35.31 10.96 -14.14
C PHE A 58 34.16 10.04 -14.52
N ALA A 59 33.89 9.04 -13.67
CA ALA A 59 32.74 8.16 -13.81
C ALA A 59 31.67 8.54 -12.80
N GLU A 60 30.44 8.70 -13.26
CA GLU A 60 29.27 9.00 -12.44
C GLU A 60 28.23 7.88 -12.63
N VAL A 61 27.78 7.30 -11.53
CA VAL A 61 26.68 6.34 -11.55
C VAL A 61 25.39 7.13 -11.42
N LYS A 62 24.51 7.00 -12.42
CA LYS A 62 23.19 7.63 -12.44
C LYS A 62 22.11 6.57 -12.32
N ILE A 63 21.13 6.84 -11.48
CA ILE A 63 19.93 6.03 -11.31
C ILE A 63 18.76 6.86 -11.80
N GLU A 64 18.06 6.36 -12.81
CA GLU A 64 16.78 6.90 -13.25
C GLU A 64 15.69 6.33 -12.36
N GLU A 65 14.90 7.20 -11.77
CA GLU A 65 13.75 6.83 -10.94
C GLU A 65 12.46 7.30 -11.59
N GLU A 66 11.42 6.50 -11.43
CA GLU A 66 10.06 6.86 -11.82
C GLU A 66 9.17 7.02 -10.60
N GLU A 67 8.16 7.88 -10.76
CA GLU A 67 7.10 8.06 -9.79
C GLU A 67 5.76 7.68 -10.41
N MET A 68 4.99 6.86 -9.68
CA MET A 68 3.65 6.48 -10.09
C MET A 68 2.64 6.81 -9.00
N ASN A 69 1.59 7.54 -9.36
CA ASN A 69 0.45 7.82 -8.49
C ASN A 69 -0.74 6.98 -8.96
N CYS A 70 -1.32 6.17 -8.06
CA CYS A 70 -2.44 5.29 -8.38
C CYS A 70 -3.59 5.52 -7.41
N CYS A 71 -4.80 5.15 -7.86
CA CYS A 71 -5.95 4.98 -6.98
C CYS A 71 -6.26 3.49 -6.88
N PHE A 72 -6.65 3.01 -5.70
CA PHE A 72 -7.10 1.64 -5.50
C PHE A 72 -8.52 1.64 -4.94
N ARG A 73 -9.23 0.55 -5.23
CA ARG A 73 -10.57 0.27 -4.71
C ARG A 73 -10.59 -1.17 -4.22
N LEU A 74 -10.76 -1.35 -2.90
CA LEU A 74 -10.86 -2.64 -2.26
C LEU A 74 -12.32 -2.89 -1.87
N LYS A 75 -12.86 -4.02 -2.32
CA LYS A 75 -14.18 -4.51 -1.87
C LYS A 75 -13.98 -5.66 -0.90
N THR A 76 -14.25 -5.41 0.37
CA THR A 76 -14.22 -6.42 1.44
C THR A 76 -15.62 -6.98 1.64
N SER A 77 -15.75 -8.31 1.72
CA SER A 77 -17.02 -8.99 1.99
C SER A 77 -16.89 -9.87 3.23
N MET A 78 -17.87 -9.80 4.12
CA MET A 78 -17.94 -10.62 5.34
C MET A 78 -19.36 -11.13 5.56
N TYR A 79 -19.48 -12.37 6.02
CA TYR A 79 -20.73 -12.99 6.42
C TYR A 79 -20.49 -13.89 7.62
N GLY A 80 -21.53 -14.18 8.39
CA GLY A 80 -21.41 -14.99 9.59
C GLY A 80 -22.34 -14.50 10.69
N ARG A 81 -22.11 -14.99 11.90
CA ARG A 81 -22.93 -14.63 13.06
C ARG A 81 -22.05 -13.98 14.13
N ILE A 82 -22.57 -12.93 14.75
CA ILE A 82 -21.97 -12.33 15.94
C ILE A 82 -22.65 -12.95 17.15
N ARG A 83 -21.84 -13.37 18.13
CA ARG A 83 -22.31 -13.80 19.45
C ARG A 83 -21.84 -12.81 20.51
N ILE A 84 -22.77 -12.29 21.30
CA ILE A 84 -22.52 -11.41 22.44
C ILE A 84 -22.76 -12.22 23.71
N LEU A 85 -21.77 -12.25 24.58
CA LEU A 85 -21.84 -12.90 25.89
C LEU A 85 -22.14 -11.85 26.96
N PHE A 86 -23.08 -12.15 27.84
CA PHE A 86 -23.36 -11.36 29.03
C PHE A 86 -22.75 -12.11 30.21
N LEU A 87 -21.72 -11.53 30.81
CA LEU A 87 -20.96 -12.12 31.91
C LEU A 87 -21.24 -11.34 33.20
N ASP A 88 -21.26 -12.03 34.34
CA ASP A 88 -21.36 -11.41 35.65
C ASP A 88 -19.97 -11.10 36.21
N PRO A 89 -19.52 -9.84 36.21
CA PRO A 89 -18.18 -9.49 36.69
C PRO A 89 -18.01 -9.66 38.20
N ILE A 90 -19.10 -9.71 38.97
CA ILE A 90 -19.06 -9.86 40.44
C ILE A 90 -18.81 -11.33 40.79
N HIS A 91 -19.36 -12.25 40.00
CA HIS A 91 -19.23 -13.69 40.19
C HIS A 91 -18.29 -14.29 39.14
N ASP A 92 -17.03 -13.87 39.14
CA ASP A 92 -15.93 -14.43 38.34
C ASP A 92 -16.22 -14.54 36.83
N ASN A 93 -16.86 -13.51 36.26
CA ASN A 93 -17.27 -13.47 34.85
C ASN A 93 -18.11 -14.68 34.42
N THR A 94 -18.90 -15.26 35.33
CA THR A 94 -19.81 -16.37 34.99
C THR A 94 -20.76 -15.97 33.87
N LEU A 95 -20.97 -16.87 32.91
CA LEU A 95 -21.86 -16.64 31.78
C LEU A 95 -23.32 -16.59 32.24
N ILE A 96 -23.94 -15.43 32.12
CA ILE A 96 -25.37 -15.25 32.40
C ILE A 96 -26.19 -15.75 31.21
N LYS A 97 -25.87 -15.25 30.01
CA LYS A 97 -26.57 -15.61 28.76
C LYS A 97 -25.75 -15.18 27.54
N TYR A 98 -26.17 -15.62 26.36
CA TYR A 98 -25.67 -15.08 25.11
C TYR A 98 -26.81 -14.70 24.16
N VAL A 99 -26.51 -13.77 23.26
CA VAL A 99 -27.35 -13.42 22.12
C VAL A 99 -26.52 -13.63 20.86
N GLU A 100 -27.09 -14.28 19.86
CA GLU A 100 -26.44 -14.54 18.59
C GLU A 100 -27.33 -14.03 17.46
N GLY A 101 -26.72 -13.40 16.45
CA GLY A 101 -27.45 -12.87 15.30
C GLY A 101 -26.59 -12.84 14.05
N ASP A 102 -27.26 -12.86 12.89
CA ASP A 102 -26.61 -12.73 11.59
C ASP A 102 -25.99 -11.32 11.44
N LEU A 103 -24.70 -11.30 11.11
CA LEU A 103 -23.89 -10.09 10.99
C LEU A 103 -24.50 -9.11 9.99
N GLY A 104 -24.83 -9.58 8.79
CA GLY A 104 -25.35 -8.74 7.72
C GLY A 104 -26.71 -8.15 8.07
N THR A 105 -27.55 -8.90 8.78
CA THR A 105 -28.86 -8.44 9.26
C THR A 105 -28.73 -7.35 10.31
N ILE A 106 -27.89 -7.56 11.33
CA ILE A 106 -27.62 -6.56 12.38
C ILE A 106 -27.12 -5.24 11.76
N ILE A 107 -26.18 -5.34 10.82
CA ILE A 107 -25.63 -4.15 10.13
C ILE A 107 -26.70 -3.48 9.27
N GLN A 108 -27.52 -4.24 8.55
CA GLN A 108 -28.58 -3.68 7.72
C GLN A 108 -29.62 -2.90 8.54
N GLU A 109 -29.98 -3.39 9.73
CA GLU A 109 -30.86 -2.68 10.65
C GLU A 109 -30.21 -1.38 11.15
N SER A 110 -28.92 -1.43 11.47
CA SER A 110 -28.16 -0.24 11.87
C SER A 110 -28.08 0.81 10.75
N LEU A 111 -27.90 0.40 9.49
CA LEU A 111 -27.85 1.31 8.34
C LEU A 111 -29.22 1.96 8.04
N LYS A 112 -30.32 1.25 8.30
CA LYS A 112 -31.70 1.75 8.10
C LYS A 112 -32.17 2.68 9.22
N SER A 113 -31.54 2.62 10.39
CA SER A 113 -31.86 3.46 11.55
C SER A 113 -31.77 4.96 11.21
N ASP A 114 -32.75 5.75 11.68
CA ASP A 114 -32.82 7.20 11.42
C ASP A 114 -31.58 7.98 11.90
N ARG A 115 -30.81 7.41 12.85
CA ARG A 115 -29.52 7.95 13.29
C ARG A 115 -28.47 8.02 12.19
N PHE A 116 -28.54 7.14 11.19
CA PHE A 116 -27.61 7.13 10.06
C PHE A 116 -28.09 8.04 8.91
N LYS A 117 -29.41 8.20 8.75
CA LYS A 117 -30.02 9.03 7.70
C LYS A 117 -29.87 10.53 7.95
N GLN A 118 -29.90 10.99 9.20
CA GLN A 118 -29.70 12.41 9.52
C GLN A 118 -28.32 12.95 9.14
N ASN A 119 -27.32 12.08 8.98
CA ASN A 119 -25.94 12.50 8.71
C ASN A 119 -25.54 12.42 7.22
N ASN A 120 -26.36 11.84 6.34
CA ASN A 120 -25.99 11.63 4.93
C ASN A 120 -27.20 11.86 4.00
N HIS A 121 -27.34 13.09 3.50
CA HIS A 121 -28.12 13.35 2.29
C HIS A 121 -27.36 12.72 1.10
N GLU A 122 -27.86 11.58 0.61
CA GLU A 122 -27.67 11.04 -0.76
C GLU A 122 -26.26 10.72 -1.31
N GLN A 123 -25.20 10.60 -0.51
CA GLN A 123 -23.87 10.25 -1.06
C GLN A 123 -23.46 8.80 -0.79
N ASN A 124 -23.36 8.02 -1.89
CA ASN A 124 -22.55 6.81 -2.10
C ASN A 124 -22.15 6.06 -0.82
N SER A 125 -23.04 5.18 -0.35
CA SER A 125 -22.73 4.34 0.81
C SER A 125 -21.64 3.32 0.43
N TYR A 126 -20.43 3.54 0.95
CA TYR A 126 -19.33 2.57 0.92
C TYR A 126 -19.65 1.27 1.68
N LEU A 127 -20.78 1.22 2.37
CA LEU A 127 -21.27 0.10 3.16
C LEU A 127 -22.61 -0.36 2.62
N TRP A 128 -22.74 -1.65 2.32
CA TRP A 128 -24.04 -2.20 1.94
C TRP A 128 -24.12 -3.68 2.27
N THR A 129 -25.33 -4.23 2.19
CA THR A 129 -25.56 -5.63 2.50
C THR A 129 -26.45 -6.29 1.44
N GLU A 130 -26.21 -7.57 1.13
CA GLU A 130 -26.96 -8.33 0.14
C GLU A 130 -27.35 -9.70 0.70
N SER A 131 -28.55 -10.19 0.35
CA SER A 131 -28.97 -11.54 0.75
C SER A 131 -28.17 -12.59 -0.03
N MET A 132 -27.71 -13.63 0.67
CA MET A 132 -26.95 -14.70 0.03
C MET A 132 -27.88 -15.70 -0.67
N ALA A 133 -27.51 -16.15 -1.87
CA ALA A 133 -28.31 -17.15 -2.58
C ALA A 133 -28.39 -18.46 -1.77
N ASN A 134 -29.58 -19.04 -1.70
CA ASN A 134 -29.85 -20.32 -1.01
C ASN A 134 -29.46 -20.34 0.49
N SER A 135 -29.43 -19.17 1.15
CA SER A 135 -29.16 -19.06 2.59
C SER A 135 -30.00 -17.94 3.21
N ASN A 136 -30.30 -18.10 4.50
CA ASN A 136 -30.94 -17.04 5.29
C ASN A 136 -29.93 -15.99 5.80
N GLN A 137 -28.66 -16.09 5.39
CA GLN A 137 -27.60 -15.16 5.77
C GLN A 137 -27.50 -13.97 4.83
N ARG A 138 -26.92 -12.89 5.34
CA ARG A 138 -26.67 -11.67 4.58
C ARG A 138 -25.18 -11.36 4.57
N ILE A 139 -24.66 -11.02 3.39
CA ILE A 139 -23.27 -10.60 3.19
C ILE A 139 -23.20 -9.10 3.44
N PHE A 140 -22.24 -8.67 4.23
CA PHE A 140 -21.89 -7.27 4.42
C PHE A 140 -20.67 -6.92 3.58
N TYR A 141 -20.77 -5.81 2.85
CA TYR A 141 -19.72 -5.28 1.99
C TYR A 141 -19.23 -3.93 2.47
N ILE A 142 -17.93 -3.75 2.36
CA ILE A 142 -17.22 -2.50 2.60
C ILE A 142 -16.41 -2.19 1.34
N GLU A 143 -16.63 -1.03 0.74
CA GLU A 143 -15.78 -0.50 -0.31
C GLU A 143 -14.83 0.54 0.29
N THR A 144 -13.53 0.26 0.20
CA THR A 144 -12.48 1.17 0.62
C THR A 144 -11.80 1.74 -0.63
N ILE A 145 -11.81 3.06 -0.78
CA ILE A 145 -11.09 3.75 -1.84
C ILE A 145 -9.87 4.43 -1.23
N GLY A 146 -8.72 4.31 -1.90
CA GLY A 146 -7.51 4.98 -1.47
C GLY A 146 -6.66 5.42 -2.64
N LYS A 147 -5.60 6.17 -2.30
CA LYS A 147 -4.56 6.60 -3.22
C LYS A 147 -3.22 6.06 -2.74
N CYS A 148 -2.37 5.65 -3.65
CA CYS A 148 -1.00 5.25 -3.38
C CYS A 148 -0.04 6.00 -4.31
N LYS A 149 1.18 6.21 -3.83
CA LYS A 149 2.27 6.82 -4.57
C LYS A 149 3.48 5.92 -4.41
N PHE A 150 4.08 5.54 -5.53
CA PHE A 150 5.27 4.72 -5.60
C PHE A 150 6.41 5.53 -6.21
N ARG A 151 7.62 5.31 -5.73
CA ARG A 151 8.86 5.83 -6.33
C ARG A 151 9.85 4.68 -6.36
N PHE A 152 10.44 4.41 -7.51
CA PHE A 152 11.33 3.27 -7.70
C PHE A 152 12.38 3.55 -8.77
N GLY A 153 13.56 2.98 -8.61
CA GLY A 153 14.62 2.99 -9.63
C GLY A 153 14.26 2.09 -10.81
N VAL A 154 14.49 2.57 -12.02
CA VAL A 154 14.14 1.88 -13.28
C VAL A 154 15.38 1.50 -14.06
N HIS A 155 16.35 2.41 -14.16
CA HIS A 155 17.60 2.16 -14.86
C HIS A 155 18.81 2.65 -14.07
N GLN A 156 19.90 1.89 -14.18
CA GLN A 156 21.22 2.28 -13.71
C GLN A 156 22.15 2.40 -14.92
N PHE A 157 22.86 3.52 -15.03
CA PHE A 157 23.88 3.71 -16.06
C PHE A 157 25.09 4.45 -15.52
N VAL A 158 26.24 4.23 -16.17
CA VAL A 158 27.52 4.89 -15.82
C VAL A 158 27.84 5.89 -16.92
N GLU A 159 27.92 7.17 -16.56
CA GLU A 159 28.39 8.21 -17.45
C GLU A 159 29.88 8.44 -17.22
N VAL A 160 30.67 8.45 -18.29
CA VAL A 160 32.12 8.63 -18.21
C VAL A 160 32.53 9.86 -19.00
N ASN A 161 33.13 10.82 -18.30
CA ASN A 161 33.62 12.08 -18.85
C ASN A 161 35.15 12.13 -18.73
N GLN A 162 35.86 12.34 -19.86
CA GLN A 162 37.32 12.43 -19.87
C GLN A 162 37.79 13.86 -20.18
N LYS A 163 38.86 14.32 -19.51
CA LYS A 163 39.45 15.65 -19.72
C LYS A 163 40.95 15.53 -19.97
N VAL A 164 41.45 16.28 -20.95
CA VAL A 164 42.88 16.41 -21.23
C VAL A 164 43.53 17.25 -20.13
N HIS A 165 44.70 16.83 -19.64
CA HIS A 165 45.52 17.67 -18.77
C HIS A 165 46.29 18.68 -19.64
N LEU A 166 45.89 19.96 -19.58
CA LEU A 166 46.64 21.05 -20.20
C LEU A 166 47.76 21.45 -19.23
N GLU A 167 49.01 21.13 -19.58
CA GLU A 167 50.17 21.68 -18.87
C GLU A 167 50.22 23.18 -19.15
N ASN A 168 50.02 24.00 -18.11
CA ASN A 168 50.31 25.43 -18.18
C ASN A 168 51.83 25.57 -18.38
N ASN A 169 52.25 25.88 -19.60
CA ASN A 169 53.63 26.29 -19.88
C ASN A 169 53.89 27.59 -19.10
N TYR A 170 54.49 27.46 -17.91
CA TYR A 170 55.19 28.57 -17.28
C TYR A 170 56.36 28.92 -18.19
N ASN A 171 56.15 29.89 -19.09
CA ASN A 171 57.22 30.54 -19.81
C ASN A 171 58.11 31.27 -18.79
N ASN A 172 59.16 30.60 -18.34
CA ASN A 172 60.32 31.24 -17.73
C ASN A 172 61.04 32.04 -18.82
N ASN A 173 60.64 33.30 -18.99
CA ASN A 173 61.45 34.27 -19.73
C ASN A 173 62.58 34.72 -18.80
N ASN A 174 63.77 34.18 -19.04
CA ASN A 174 65.05 34.75 -18.60
C ASN A 174 65.30 36.10 -19.28
#